data_AF-A0A7Y2GD30-F1
#
_entry.id   AF-A0A7Y2GD30-F1
#
_cell.length_a   1.000
_cell.length_b   1.000
_cell.length_c   1.000
_cell.angle_alpha   90.00
_cell.angle_beta   90.00
_cell.angle_gamma   90.00
#
_symmetry.space_group_name_H-M   'P 1'
#
loop_
_entity.id
_entity.type
_entity.pdbx_description
1 polymer ?
#
loop_
_entity_poly.entity_id
_entity_poly.type
_entity_poly.pdbx_seq_one_letter_code
_entity_poly.pdbx_strand_id
1 'polypeptide(L)'
;MTHIYNNTFFDYIDEGARRSAQRLIGELGPWIEPASVLDLGSGRGVWLNEWQNFGAGEVLAVDGDYVDRTQLAVPKDCFLAADLTKPVETGRLFDLAQSLEVGEHLPTSASETLVDSLTRASDRVLFSAAVTGQGGEFHVNEQPLSFWQDLFATRGYTAFDCLRPRLKGAQEVEPWYRFNAILYVNEAGRRGLPAEVLACEVPAGQAVENGGDALWKLRRALVSHLPEGTVTRIAQTRAKIIAARARRKSNPTGQLA
;
A
#
# COMPACT_ATOMS: atom_id res chain seq x y z
N MET A 1 -21.94 1.82 15.65
CA MET A 1 -21.59 3.27 15.58
C MET A 1 -20.61 3.43 14.44
N THR A 2 -21.16 3.71 13.26
CA THR A 2 -20.55 3.51 11.94
C THR A 2 -20.36 4.88 11.29
N HIS A 3 -19.20 5.48 11.50
CA HIS A 3 -18.79 6.73 10.83
C HIS A 3 -17.25 6.81 10.87
N ILE A 4 -16.54 6.08 9.99
CA ILE A 4 -15.06 6.16 9.99
C ILE A 4 -14.47 6.45 8.60
N TYR A 5 -15.10 6.07 7.50
CA TYR A 5 -14.65 6.45 6.16
C TYR A 5 -15.78 7.16 5.41
N ASN A 6 -15.65 8.48 5.21
CA ASN A 6 -16.60 9.23 4.39
C ASN A 6 -16.05 9.38 2.96
N ASN A 7 -16.91 9.61 1.98
CA ASN A 7 -16.50 9.67 0.58
C ASN A 7 -15.42 10.72 0.31
N THR A 8 -15.43 11.84 1.04
CA THR A 8 -14.42 12.89 0.90
C THR A 8 -13.03 12.46 1.39
N PHE A 9 -12.93 11.54 2.35
CA PHE A 9 -11.66 10.97 2.78
C PHE A 9 -11.05 10.10 1.67
N PHE A 10 -11.87 9.24 1.06
CA PHE A 10 -11.43 8.43 -0.07
C PHE A 10 -11.07 9.29 -1.28
N ASP A 11 -11.91 10.27 -1.67
CA ASP A 11 -11.61 11.15 -2.83
C ASP A 11 -10.25 11.86 -2.69
N TYR A 12 -9.88 12.22 -1.45
CA TYR A 12 -8.59 12.85 -1.16
C TYR A 12 -7.42 11.86 -1.25
N ILE A 13 -7.56 10.68 -0.64
CA ILE A 13 -6.53 9.65 -0.69
C ILE A 13 -6.35 9.13 -2.11
N ASP A 14 -7.45 9.01 -2.85
CA ASP A 14 -7.47 8.53 -4.23
C ASP A 14 -6.59 9.39 -5.15
N GLU A 15 -6.54 10.72 -4.97
CA GLU A 15 -5.68 11.57 -5.80
C GLU A 15 -4.18 11.35 -5.53
N GLY A 16 -3.79 11.27 -4.24
CA GLY A 16 -2.41 10.99 -3.83
C GLY A 16 -1.97 9.57 -4.17
N ALA A 17 -2.86 8.60 -3.95
CA ALA A 17 -2.68 7.21 -4.32
C ALA A 17 -2.52 7.07 -5.84
N ARG A 18 -3.36 7.73 -6.65
CA ARG A 18 -3.28 7.67 -8.11
C ARG A 18 -1.96 8.20 -8.65
N ARG A 19 -1.50 9.38 -8.22
CA ARG A 19 -0.19 9.92 -8.64
C ARG A 19 0.95 9.02 -8.21
N SER A 20 0.89 8.50 -6.98
CA SER A 20 1.88 7.57 -6.47
C SER A 20 1.92 6.27 -7.27
N ALA A 21 0.74 5.73 -7.59
CA ALA A 21 0.56 4.53 -8.39
C ALA A 21 1.12 4.70 -9.79
N GLN A 22 0.75 5.77 -10.50
CA GLN A 22 1.29 6.06 -11.83
C GLN A 22 2.81 6.08 -11.87
N ARG A 23 3.45 6.74 -10.90
CA ARG A 23 4.91 6.80 -10.84
C ARG A 23 5.53 5.46 -10.45
N LEU A 24 5.03 4.80 -9.40
CA LEU A 24 5.59 3.53 -8.93
C LEU A 24 5.39 2.41 -9.95
N ILE A 25 4.20 2.29 -10.54
CA ILE A 25 3.88 1.34 -11.60
C ILE A 25 4.70 1.64 -12.85
N GLY A 26 4.96 2.91 -13.17
CA GLY A 26 5.86 3.27 -14.27
C GLY A 26 7.30 2.76 -14.10
N GLU A 27 7.77 2.58 -12.86
CA GLU A 27 9.09 1.99 -12.58
C GLU A 27 9.02 0.45 -12.47
N LEU A 28 8.01 -0.09 -11.76
CA LEU A 28 7.88 -1.53 -11.50
C LEU A 28 7.33 -2.32 -12.69
N GLY A 29 6.32 -1.76 -13.34
CA GLY A 29 5.54 -2.41 -14.37
C GLY A 29 6.38 -3.00 -15.50
N PRO A 30 7.35 -2.27 -16.08
CA PRO A 30 8.23 -2.80 -17.13
C PRO A 30 9.10 -3.99 -16.72
N TRP A 31 9.28 -4.23 -15.42
CA TRP A 31 10.06 -5.37 -14.93
C TRP A 31 9.20 -6.61 -14.65
N ILE A 32 7.93 -6.41 -14.31
CA ILE A 32 7.02 -7.48 -13.89
C ILE A 32 6.09 -7.88 -15.03
N GLU A 33 5.64 -6.91 -15.82
CA GLU A 33 4.63 -7.01 -16.89
C GLU A 33 3.44 -7.92 -16.49
N PRO A 34 2.77 -7.65 -15.35
CA PRO A 34 1.75 -8.56 -14.85
C PRO A 34 0.50 -8.52 -15.73
N ALA A 35 0.00 -9.69 -16.15
CA ALA A 35 -1.30 -9.78 -16.81
C ALA A 35 -2.45 -9.78 -15.78
N SER A 36 -2.17 -10.18 -14.54
CA SER A 36 -3.14 -10.29 -13.45
C SER A 36 -2.60 -9.72 -12.12
N VAL A 37 -3.39 -8.88 -11.43
CA VAL A 37 -3.00 -8.26 -10.15
C VAL A 37 -4.07 -8.41 -9.07
N LEU A 38 -3.67 -8.90 -7.89
CA LEU A 38 -4.48 -8.90 -6.66
C LEU A 38 -4.04 -7.75 -5.75
N ASP A 39 -4.97 -7.03 -5.11
CA ASP A 39 -4.67 -6.01 -4.10
C ASP A 39 -5.48 -6.24 -2.82
N LEU A 40 -4.79 -6.55 -1.72
CA LEU A 40 -5.38 -6.73 -0.39
C LEU A 40 -5.33 -5.42 0.40
N GLY A 41 -6.50 -4.89 0.76
CA GLY A 41 -6.65 -3.55 1.34
C GLY A 41 -6.71 -2.47 0.26
N SER A 42 -7.33 -2.81 -0.85
CA SER A 42 -7.38 -2.00 -2.08
C SER A 42 -8.18 -0.69 -1.96
N GLY A 43 -8.94 -0.50 -0.89
CA GLY A 43 -9.94 0.55 -0.76
C GLY A 43 -10.91 0.53 -1.93
N ARG A 44 -10.89 1.60 -2.73
CA ARG A 44 -11.72 1.71 -3.95
C ARG A 44 -11.07 1.09 -5.19
N GLY A 45 -9.88 0.49 -5.09
CA GLY A 45 -9.16 -0.13 -6.20
C GLY A 45 -8.41 0.86 -7.10
N VAL A 46 -8.01 2.04 -6.59
CA VAL A 46 -7.30 3.05 -7.40
C VAL A 46 -5.97 2.53 -7.95
N TRP A 47 -5.19 1.81 -7.13
CA TRP A 47 -3.94 1.20 -7.57
C TRP A 47 -4.17 0.18 -8.69
N LEU A 48 -5.19 -0.67 -8.55
CA LEU A 48 -5.56 -1.65 -9.58
C LEU A 48 -6.04 -1.00 -10.88
N ASN A 49 -6.76 0.11 -10.80
CA ASN A 49 -7.13 0.87 -11.98
C ASN A 49 -5.89 1.40 -12.74
N GLU A 50 -4.86 1.84 -12.03
CA GLU A 50 -3.60 2.23 -12.68
C GLU A 50 -2.81 1.03 -13.23
N TRP A 51 -2.90 -0.15 -12.60
CA TRP A 51 -2.37 -1.39 -13.18
C TRP A 51 -3.10 -1.77 -14.49
N GLN A 52 -4.42 -1.60 -14.56
CA GLN A 52 -5.17 -1.79 -15.81
C GLN A 52 -4.75 -0.79 -16.89
N ASN A 53 -4.56 0.48 -16.52
CA ASN A 53 -4.05 1.51 -17.45
C ASN A 53 -2.64 1.18 -17.96
N PHE A 54 -1.80 0.56 -17.13
CA PHE A 54 -0.48 0.09 -17.52
C PHE A 54 -0.54 -1.11 -18.47
N GLY A 55 -1.53 -1.99 -18.32
CA GLY A 55 -1.78 -3.11 -19.24
C GLY A 55 -2.23 -4.42 -18.59
N ALA A 56 -2.43 -4.47 -17.26
CA ALA A 56 -2.95 -5.67 -16.61
C ALA A 56 -4.40 -5.93 -17.05
N GLY A 57 -4.65 -7.11 -17.61
CA GLY A 57 -5.97 -7.50 -18.13
C GLY A 57 -6.94 -7.95 -17.06
N GLU A 58 -6.44 -8.55 -15.97
CA GLU A 58 -7.25 -9.06 -14.86
C GLU A 58 -6.84 -8.38 -13.55
N VAL A 59 -7.82 -7.93 -12.77
CA VAL A 59 -7.56 -7.39 -11.42
C VAL A 59 -8.59 -7.89 -10.42
N LEU A 60 -8.17 -8.05 -9.17
CA LEU A 60 -9.06 -8.34 -8.04
C LEU A 60 -8.75 -7.41 -6.87
N ALA A 61 -9.69 -6.52 -6.60
CA ALA A 61 -9.69 -5.63 -5.44
C ALA A 61 -10.29 -6.36 -4.24
N VAL A 62 -9.56 -6.45 -3.13
CA VAL A 62 -10.06 -7.01 -1.89
C VAL A 62 -10.01 -5.96 -0.80
N ASP A 63 -11.13 -5.72 -0.12
CA ASP A 63 -11.21 -4.82 1.04
C ASP A 63 -12.45 -5.16 1.89
N GLY A 64 -12.67 -4.46 3.00
CA GLY A 64 -13.84 -4.68 3.85
C GLY A 64 -15.16 -4.28 3.18
N ASP A 65 -16.27 -4.86 3.66
CA ASP A 65 -17.63 -4.57 3.14
C ASP A 65 -18.11 -3.13 3.42
N TYR A 66 -17.31 -2.32 4.14
CA TYR A 66 -17.55 -0.90 4.35
C TYR A 66 -17.27 -0.04 3.11
N VAL A 67 -16.59 -0.57 2.09
CA VAL A 67 -16.30 0.17 0.86
C VAL A 67 -17.57 0.35 0.04
N ASP A 68 -17.89 1.61 -0.32
CA ASP A 68 -19.01 1.92 -1.20
C ASP A 68 -18.75 1.42 -2.62
N ARG A 69 -19.41 0.31 -2.97
CA ARG A 69 -19.27 -0.35 -4.28
C ARG A 69 -19.73 0.51 -5.46
N THR A 70 -20.45 1.61 -5.22
CA THR A 70 -20.84 2.56 -6.28
C THR A 70 -19.71 3.50 -6.70
N GLN A 71 -18.62 3.55 -5.94
CA GLN A 71 -17.49 4.48 -6.14
C GLN A 71 -16.17 3.75 -6.39
N LEU A 72 -16.23 2.48 -6.78
CA LEU A 72 -15.04 1.71 -7.15
C LEU A 72 -14.39 2.30 -8.41
N ALA A 73 -13.06 2.34 -8.40
CA ALA A 73 -12.24 2.68 -9.57
C ALA A 73 -12.05 1.48 -10.51
N VAL A 74 -12.41 0.26 -10.05
CA VAL A 74 -12.42 -0.98 -10.83
C VAL A 74 -13.87 -1.44 -11.09
N PRO A 75 -14.10 -2.33 -12.07
CA PRO A 75 -15.41 -2.97 -12.25
C PRO A 75 -15.92 -3.63 -10.96
N LYS A 76 -17.23 -3.60 -10.73
CA LYS A 76 -17.85 -4.08 -9.47
C LYS A 76 -17.66 -5.58 -9.23
N ASP A 77 -17.59 -6.35 -10.32
CA ASP A 77 -17.32 -7.79 -10.35
C ASP A 77 -15.83 -8.11 -10.08
N CYS A 78 -14.95 -7.12 -10.16
CA CYS A 78 -13.55 -7.21 -9.74
C CYS A 78 -13.34 -6.85 -8.26
N PHE A 79 -14.39 -6.75 -7.44
CA PHE A 79 -14.28 -6.45 -6.01
C PHE A 79 -14.81 -7.59 -5.13
N LEU A 80 -13.98 -8.00 -4.17
CA LEU A 80 -14.29 -8.99 -3.15
C LEU A 80 -14.28 -8.34 -1.76
N ALA A 81 -15.42 -8.34 -1.08
CA ALA A 81 -15.48 -7.96 0.31
C ALA A 81 -14.91 -9.07 1.19
N ALA A 82 -13.87 -8.78 1.98
CA ALA A 82 -13.25 -9.73 2.91
C ALA A 82 -12.73 -9.05 4.18
N ASP A 83 -12.68 -9.82 5.26
CA ASP A 83 -12.04 -9.45 6.52
C ASP A 83 -10.57 -9.88 6.45
N LEU A 84 -9.65 -8.93 6.25
CA LEU A 84 -8.21 -9.20 6.10
C LEU A 84 -7.55 -9.71 7.39
N THR A 85 -8.27 -9.75 8.52
CA THR A 85 -7.79 -10.47 9.73
C THR A 85 -7.93 -11.98 9.61
N LYS A 86 -8.60 -12.45 8.55
CA LYS A 86 -8.84 -13.86 8.24
C LYS A 86 -8.19 -14.23 6.90
N PRO A 87 -7.93 -15.52 6.65
CA PRO A 87 -7.40 -15.96 5.37
C PRO A 87 -8.27 -15.49 4.21
N VAL A 88 -7.65 -14.87 3.20
CA VAL A 88 -8.29 -14.58 1.92
C VAL A 88 -7.91 -15.71 0.96
N GLU A 89 -8.92 -16.32 0.35
CA GLU A 89 -8.77 -17.38 -0.63
C GLU A 89 -9.38 -16.95 -1.97
N THR A 90 -8.54 -16.83 -2.99
CA THR A 90 -8.94 -16.44 -4.35
C THR A 90 -9.12 -17.65 -5.27
N GLY A 91 -8.61 -18.82 -4.87
CA GLY A 91 -8.64 -20.06 -5.65
C GLY A 91 -7.72 -20.08 -6.88
N ARG A 92 -6.89 -19.05 -7.07
CA ARG A 92 -5.93 -18.96 -8.18
C ARG A 92 -4.72 -18.11 -7.80
N LEU A 93 -3.65 -18.26 -8.58
CA LEU A 93 -2.51 -17.35 -8.56
C LEU A 93 -2.75 -16.14 -9.49
N PHE A 94 -2.11 -15.04 -9.12
CA PHE A 94 -1.96 -13.80 -9.88
C PHE A 94 -0.48 -13.58 -10.18
N ASP A 95 -0.17 -12.86 -11.26
CA ASP A 95 1.21 -12.55 -11.63
C ASP A 95 1.88 -11.60 -10.62
N LEU A 96 1.05 -10.79 -9.94
CA LEU A 96 1.45 -9.94 -8.82
C LEU A 96 0.34 -9.91 -7.77
N ALA A 97 0.69 -10.11 -6.51
CA ALA A 97 -0.14 -9.69 -5.38
C ALA A 97 0.44 -8.42 -4.76
N GLN A 98 -0.40 -7.55 -4.23
CA GLN A 98 0.05 -6.35 -3.51
C GLN A 98 -0.77 -6.06 -2.25
N SER A 99 -0.15 -5.33 -1.33
CA SER A 99 -0.82 -4.69 -0.19
C SER A 99 0.04 -3.51 0.26
N LEU A 100 -0.52 -2.30 0.19
CA LEU A 100 0.25 -1.05 0.35
C LEU A 100 -0.37 -0.18 1.45
N GLU A 101 0.33 -0.01 2.57
CA GLU A 101 -0.11 0.75 3.76
C GLU A 101 -1.42 0.21 4.35
N VAL A 102 -1.45 -1.11 4.57
CA VAL A 102 -2.62 -1.84 5.12
C VAL A 102 -2.26 -2.55 6.42
N GLY A 103 -1.07 -3.15 6.50
CA GLY A 103 -0.66 -4.00 7.63
C GLY A 103 -0.67 -3.28 8.97
N GLU A 104 -0.47 -1.97 8.98
CA GLU A 104 -0.49 -1.11 10.16
C GLU A 104 -1.88 -0.88 10.75
N HIS A 105 -2.93 -1.07 9.96
CA HIS A 105 -4.33 -0.92 10.37
C HIS A 105 -4.92 -2.21 10.94
N LEU A 106 -4.25 -3.35 10.71
CA LEU A 106 -4.65 -4.64 11.25
C LEU A 106 -4.00 -4.87 12.61
N PRO A 107 -4.63 -5.62 13.54
CA PRO A 107 -3.96 -6.01 14.78
C PRO A 107 -2.70 -6.84 14.45
N THR A 108 -1.64 -6.72 15.27
CA THR A 108 -0.39 -7.46 15.04
C THR A 108 -0.59 -8.96 14.88
N SER A 109 -1.57 -9.54 15.58
CA SER A 109 -1.95 -10.95 15.49
C SER A 109 -2.46 -11.40 14.12
N ALA A 110 -2.85 -10.46 13.24
CA ALA A 110 -3.27 -10.72 11.87
C ALA A 110 -2.13 -10.59 10.85
N SER A 111 -0.93 -10.17 11.26
CA SER A 111 0.20 -9.93 10.34
C SER A 111 0.58 -11.19 9.57
N GLU A 112 0.65 -12.35 10.24
CA GLU A 112 0.91 -13.63 9.59
C GLU A 112 -0.17 -13.99 8.59
N THR A 113 -1.45 -13.84 8.95
CA THR A 113 -2.60 -14.10 8.08
C THR A 113 -2.59 -13.26 6.80
N LEU A 114 -2.21 -11.97 6.91
CA LEU A 114 -2.09 -11.08 5.75
C LEU A 114 -1.00 -11.57 4.81
N VAL A 115 0.21 -11.82 5.34
CA VAL A 115 1.36 -12.29 4.56
C VAL A 115 1.06 -13.65 3.93
N ASP A 116 0.46 -14.58 4.68
CA ASP A 116 0.01 -15.87 4.18
C ASP A 116 -0.96 -15.75 3.00
N SER A 117 -1.88 -14.80 3.06
CA SER A 117 -2.86 -14.56 1.99
C SER A 117 -2.20 -14.00 0.73
N LEU A 118 -1.21 -13.11 0.88
CA LEU A 118 -0.44 -12.59 -0.25
C LEU A 118 0.42 -13.67 -0.90
N THR A 119 1.17 -14.44 -0.10
CA THR A 119 2.08 -15.47 -0.62
C THR A 119 1.34 -16.66 -1.22
N ARG A 120 0.12 -16.97 -0.75
CA ARG A 120 -0.73 -17.97 -1.43
C ARG A 120 -1.27 -17.48 -2.78
N ALA A 121 -1.33 -16.17 -2.99
CA ALA A 121 -1.94 -15.58 -4.17
C ALA A 121 -0.95 -15.25 -5.28
N SER A 122 0.35 -15.14 -5.00
CA SER A 122 1.35 -14.86 -6.04
C SER A 122 2.77 -15.23 -5.63
N ASP A 123 3.58 -15.61 -6.61
CA ASP A 123 5.03 -15.79 -6.46
C ASP A 123 5.81 -14.46 -6.36
N ARG A 124 5.14 -13.33 -6.64
CA ARG A 124 5.68 -11.96 -6.55
C ARG A 124 4.72 -11.10 -5.74
N VAL A 125 5.21 -10.46 -4.69
CA VAL A 125 4.41 -9.65 -3.78
C VAL A 125 5.00 -8.24 -3.65
N LEU A 126 4.25 -7.21 -4.03
CA LEU A 126 4.60 -5.82 -3.71
C LEU A 126 3.97 -5.43 -2.37
N PHE A 127 4.78 -5.09 -1.38
CA PHE A 127 4.28 -4.83 -0.03
C PHE A 127 4.82 -3.53 0.56
N SER A 128 3.96 -2.80 1.27
CA SER A 128 4.36 -1.69 2.14
C SER A 128 3.47 -1.63 3.38
N ALA A 129 4.01 -1.15 4.49
CA ALA A 129 3.27 -0.88 5.71
C ALA A 129 3.98 0.21 6.52
N ALA A 130 3.20 0.94 7.31
CA ALA A 130 3.74 2.00 8.14
C ALA A 130 4.78 1.47 9.15
N VAL A 131 5.95 2.10 9.14
CA VAL A 131 7.03 1.82 10.09
C VAL A 131 6.83 2.54 11.40
N THR A 132 7.36 1.99 12.51
CA THR A 132 7.24 2.59 13.85
C THR A 132 7.59 4.08 13.84
N GLY A 133 6.67 4.88 14.36
CA GLY A 133 6.75 6.34 14.43
C GLY A 133 6.28 7.06 13.16
N GLN A 134 5.79 6.36 12.14
CA GLN A 134 5.21 6.99 10.94
C GLN A 134 3.98 7.83 11.30
N GLY A 135 3.17 7.31 12.21
CA GLY A 135 1.88 7.82 12.63
C GLY A 135 0.84 7.80 11.51
N GLY A 136 -0.42 7.82 11.91
CA GLY A 136 -1.55 7.94 11.00
C GLY A 136 -2.85 7.66 11.73
N GLU A 137 -3.95 7.60 10.98
CA GLU A 137 -5.26 7.38 11.57
C GLU A 137 -5.46 5.87 11.82
N PHE A 138 -5.62 5.46 13.08
CA PHE A 138 -5.81 4.05 13.46
C PHE A 138 -4.65 3.12 13.06
N HIS A 139 -3.42 3.60 13.18
CA HIS A 139 -2.23 2.76 13.03
C HIS A 139 -1.97 2.01 14.35
N VAL A 140 -2.46 0.78 14.44
CA VAL A 140 -2.37 -0.08 15.64
C VAL A 140 -1.20 -1.06 15.58
N ASN A 141 -0.53 -1.18 14.42
CA ASN A 141 0.52 -2.16 14.15
C ASN A 141 1.68 -1.59 13.31
N GLU A 142 2.25 -0.46 13.72
CA GLU A 142 3.43 0.08 13.04
C GLU A 142 4.68 -0.76 13.36
N GLN A 143 5.21 -1.45 12.35
CA GLN A 143 6.32 -2.39 12.51
C GLN A 143 7.50 -2.00 11.62
N PRO A 144 8.77 -2.25 12.03
CA PRO A 144 9.91 -2.05 11.13
C PRO A 144 9.79 -2.91 9.87
N LEU A 145 10.39 -2.49 8.75
CA LEU A 145 10.32 -3.28 7.51
C LEU A 145 10.90 -4.70 7.68
N SER A 146 11.89 -4.86 8.55
CA SER A 146 12.47 -6.16 8.88
C SER A 146 11.47 -7.14 9.51
N PHE A 147 10.47 -6.66 10.25
CA PHE A 147 9.42 -7.52 10.80
C PHE A 147 8.62 -8.19 9.67
N TRP A 148 8.21 -7.41 8.66
CA TRP A 148 7.50 -7.93 7.51
C TRP A 148 8.40 -8.83 6.66
N GLN A 149 9.66 -8.45 6.48
CA GLN A 149 10.67 -9.27 5.80
C GLN A 149 10.78 -10.66 6.44
N ASP A 150 10.86 -10.75 7.76
CA ASP A 150 10.95 -12.03 8.46
C ASP A 150 9.71 -12.90 8.21
N LEU A 151 8.52 -12.31 8.18
CA LEU A 151 7.29 -13.03 7.85
C LEU A 151 7.26 -13.55 6.40
N PHE A 152 7.78 -12.79 5.44
CA PHE A 152 7.92 -13.25 4.06
C PHE A 152 8.99 -14.34 3.94
N ALA A 153 10.11 -14.19 4.66
CA ALA A 153 11.22 -15.14 4.63
C ALA A 153 10.82 -16.52 5.15
N THR A 154 9.97 -16.61 6.19
CA THR A 154 9.44 -17.90 6.68
C THR A 154 8.57 -18.63 5.66
N ARG A 155 8.09 -17.93 4.63
CA ARG A 155 7.30 -18.46 3.51
C ARG A 155 8.14 -18.65 2.24
N GLY A 156 9.46 -18.49 2.33
CA GLY A 156 10.39 -18.68 1.20
C GLY A 156 10.49 -17.49 0.23
N TYR A 157 10.08 -16.30 0.66
CA TYR A 157 10.20 -15.07 -0.13
C TYR A 157 11.41 -14.25 0.31
N THR A 158 12.13 -13.69 -0.65
CA THR A 158 13.27 -12.80 -0.42
C THR A 158 12.89 -11.37 -0.80
N ALA A 159 13.38 -10.40 -0.04
CA ALA A 159 13.17 -8.98 -0.32
C ALA A 159 14.10 -8.48 -1.44
N PHE A 160 13.56 -7.64 -2.32
CA PHE A 160 14.26 -6.93 -3.39
C PHE A 160 13.96 -5.44 -3.26
N ASP A 161 14.96 -4.63 -2.94
CA ASP A 161 14.83 -3.19 -2.74
C ASP A 161 15.13 -2.41 -4.03
N CYS A 162 14.42 -2.75 -5.11
CA CYS A 162 14.62 -2.15 -6.42
C CYS A 162 13.89 -0.81 -6.61
N LEU A 163 12.80 -0.57 -5.86
CA LEU A 163 11.93 0.59 -6.06
C LEU A 163 12.38 1.83 -5.30
N ARG A 164 12.67 1.72 -4.00
CA ARG A 164 12.97 2.89 -3.16
C ARG A 164 14.16 3.71 -3.66
N PRO A 165 15.24 3.11 -4.18
CA PRO A 165 16.33 3.87 -4.82
C PRO A 165 15.85 4.71 -6.02
N ARG A 166 14.95 4.17 -6.85
CA ARG A 166 14.37 4.87 -8.02
C ARG A 166 13.41 5.98 -7.61
N LEU A 167 12.66 5.77 -6.54
CA LEU A 167 11.64 6.70 -6.07
C LEU A 167 12.17 7.78 -5.13
N LYS A 168 13.42 7.70 -4.64
CA LYS A 168 13.99 8.59 -3.62
C LYS A 168 13.75 10.09 -3.86
N GLY A 169 13.83 10.54 -5.13
CA GLY A 169 13.63 11.94 -5.53
C GLY A 169 12.22 12.27 -6.02
N ALA A 170 11.33 11.29 -6.16
CA ALA A 170 9.97 11.46 -6.67
C ALA A 170 9.09 12.09 -5.58
N GLN A 171 8.95 13.42 -5.57
CA GLN A 171 8.16 14.15 -4.58
C GLN A 171 6.65 14.06 -4.83
N GLU A 172 6.25 13.63 -6.03
CA GLU A 172 4.87 13.34 -6.40
C GLU A 172 4.33 12.05 -5.78
N VAL A 173 5.23 11.14 -5.36
CA VAL A 173 4.89 9.90 -4.67
C VAL A 173 4.79 10.19 -3.18
N GLU A 174 3.66 9.81 -2.59
CA GLU A 174 3.45 9.98 -1.15
C GLU A 174 4.57 9.26 -0.37
N PRO A 175 5.10 9.88 0.70
CA PRO A 175 6.34 9.43 1.33
C PRO A 175 6.25 8.02 1.91
N TRP A 176 5.07 7.59 2.35
CA TRP A 176 4.86 6.23 2.86
C TRP A 176 5.06 5.17 1.77
N TYR A 177 4.45 5.32 0.59
CA TYR A 177 4.71 4.42 -0.55
C TYR A 177 6.17 4.49 -1.00
N ARG A 178 6.73 5.70 -1.07
CA ARG A 178 8.11 5.94 -1.52
C ARG A 178 9.17 5.27 -0.66
N PHE A 179 8.95 5.19 0.66
CA PHE A 179 9.96 4.74 1.62
C PHE A 179 9.74 3.33 2.16
N ASN A 180 8.54 2.77 1.99
CA ASN A 180 8.16 1.50 2.58
C ASN A 180 7.91 0.38 1.54
N ALA A 181 7.75 0.70 0.25
CA ALA A 181 7.47 -0.31 -0.77
C ALA A 181 8.68 -1.20 -1.07
N ILE A 182 8.50 -2.51 -0.90
CA ILE A 182 9.49 -3.56 -1.16
C ILE A 182 8.84 -4.65 -2.02
N LEU A 183 9.60 -5.19 -2.97
CA LEU A 183 9.18 -6.36 -3.74
C LEU A 183 9.68 -7.63 -3.04
N TYR A 184 8.80 -8.56 -2.74
CA TYR A 184 9.12 -9.87 -2.18
C TYR A 184 8.89 -10.94 -3.23
N VAL A 185 9.85 -11.83 -3.43
CA VAL A 185 9.82 -12.82 -4.51
C VAL A 185 10.30 -14.17 -4.00
N ASN A 186 9.55 -15.24 -4.30
CA ASN A 186 9.98 -16.60 -4.01
C ASN A 186 10.81 -17.20 -5.17
N GLU A 187 11.30 -18.43 -5.03
CA GLU A 187 12.12 -19.09 -6.07
C GLU A 187 11.46 -19.10 -7.46
N ALA A 188 10.17 -19.41 -7.54
CA ALA A 188 9.43 -19.47 -8.81
C ALA A 188 9.28 -18.08 -9.44
N GLY A 189 8.98 -17.06 -8.64
CA GLY A 189 8.75 -15.69 -9.06
C GLY A 189 9.99 -14.98 -9.59
N ARG A 190 11.20 -15.49 -9.31
CA ARG A 190 12.46 -14.95 -9.85
C ARG A 190 12.57 -15.12 -11.36
N ARG A 191 11.93 -16.14 -11.91
CA ARG A 191 11.98 -16.45 -13.35
C ARG A 191 11.44 -15.27 -14.15
N GLY A 192 12.21 -14.81 -15.14
CA GLY A 192 11.81 -13.71 -16.02
C GLY A 192 12.02 -12.31 -15.43
N LEU A 193 12.47 -12.17 -14.17
CA LEU A 193 12.84 -10.85 -13.67
C LEU A 193 14.13 -10.35 -14.34
N PRO A 194 14.22 -9.05 -14.67
CA PRO A 194 15.45 -8.45 -15.19
C PRO A 194 16.63 -8.56 -14.23
N ALA A 195 17.84 -8.64 -14.77
CA ALA A 195 19.07 -8.70 -13.98
C ALA A 195 19.23 -7.51 -13.02
N GLU A 196 18.75 -6.33 -13.40
CA GLU A 196 18.78 -5.14 -12.53
C GLU A 196 17.87 -5.26 -11.31
N VAL A 197 16.75 -5.98 -11.40
CA VAL A 197 15.90 -6.28 -10.24
C VAL A 197 16.58 -7.32 -9.37
N LEU A 198 17.10 -8.38 -9.98
CA LEU A 198 17.80 -9.44 -9.24
C LEU A 198 19.03 -8.91 -8.49
N ALA A 199 19.72 -7.91 -9.02
CA ALA A 199 20.84 -7.23 -8.36
C ALA A 199 20.43 -6.43 -7.11
N CYS A 200 19.14 -6.16 -6.91
CA CYS A 200 18.61 -5.48 -5.74
C CYS A 200 18.15 -6.44 -4.63
N GLU A 201 18.46 -7.73 -4.74
CA GLU A 201 18.20 -8.72 -3.69
C GLU A 201 18.86 -8.29 -2.38
N VAL A 202 18.08 -8.29 -1.30
CA VAL A 202 18.62 -8.05 0.05
C VAL A 202 19.37 -9.31 0.48
N PRO A 203 20.68 -9.22 0.79
CA PRO A 203 21.48 -10.38 1.13
C PRO A 203 20.92 -11.16 2.33
N ALA A 204 21.09 -12.49 2.31
CA ALA A 204 20.68 -13.34 3.42
C ALA A 204 21.32 -12.87 4.73
N GLY A 205 20.50 -12.76 5.78
CA GLY A 205 20.93 -12.26 7.10
C GLY A 205 21.00 -10.74 7.23
N GLN A 206 20.75 -9.98 6.15
CA GLN A 206 20.64 -8.52 6.20
C GLN A 206 19.18 -8.09 6.34
N ALA A 207 18.90 -7.25 7.33
CA ALA A 207 17.59 -6.67 7.53
C ALA A 207 17.32 -5.55 6.51
N VAL A 208 16.11 -5.49 5.97
CA VAL A 208 15.61 -4.34 5.20
C VAL A 208 15.57 -3.12 6.11
N GLU A 209 16.40 -2.13 5.80
CA GLU A 209 16.43 -0.89 6.57
C GLU A 209 15.16 -0.05 6.33
N ASN A 210 14.64 0.54 7.41
CA ASN A 210 13.57 1.52 7.31
C ASN A 210 14.00 2.71 6.43
N GLY A 211 13.16 3.06 5.45
CA GLY A 211 13.43 4.16 4.52
C GLY A 211 13.24 5.55 5.15
N GLY A 212 13.48 6.57 4.31
CA GLY A 212 13.23 7.97 4.65
C GLY A 212 14.42 8.90 4.42
N ASP A 213 14.13 10.10 3.92
CA ASP A 213 15.07 11.21 3.96
C ASP A 213 15.24 11.77 5.39
N ALA A 214 16.17 12.72 5.56
CA ALA A 214 16.47 13.30 6.87
C ALA A 214 15.25 13.96 7.54
N LEU A 215 14.39 14.62 6.75
CA LEU A 215 13.19 15.28 7.26
C LEU A 215 12.14 14.25 7.69
N TRP A 216 11.97 13.18 6.92
CA TRP A 216 11.09 12.07 7.27
C TRP A 216 11.53 11.35 8.53
N LYS A 217 12.83 11.08 8.66
CA LYS A 217 13.43 10.47 9.86
C LYS A 217 13.23 11.35 11.08
N LEU A 218 13.43 12.67 10.96
CA LEU A 218 13.16 13.62 12.04
C LEU A 218 11.67 13.63 12.42
N ARG A 219 10.76 13.69 11.43
CA ARG A 219 9.31 13.62 11.65
C ARG A 219 8.95 12.36 12.43
N ARG A 220 9.45 11.20 12.01
CA ARG A 220 9.19 9.91 12.66
C ARG A 220 9.68 9.89 14.10
N ALA A 221 10.90 10.38 14.34
CA ALA A 221 11.46 10.48 15.67
C ALA A 221 10.64 11.40 16.59
N LEU A 222 10.03 12.48 16.06
CA LEU A 222 9.14 13.32 16.87
C LEU A 222 7.80 12.63 17.15
N VAL A 223 7.21 11.99 16.14
CA VAL A 223 5.91 11.33 16.24
C VAL A 223 5.96 10.11 17.17
N SER A 224 7.06 9.37 17.20
CA SER A 224 7.21 8.18 18.06
C SER A 224 7.14 8.48 19.56
N HIS A 225 7.29 9.75 19.97
CA HIS A 225 7.18 10.18 21.37
C HIS A 225 5.75 10.64 21.74
N LEU A 226 4.84 10.70 20.78
CA LEU A 226 3.46 11.13 21.01
C LEU A 226 2.58 9.92 21.32
N PRO A 227 1.62 10.03 22.26
CA PRO A 227 0.61 9.00 22.46
C PRO A 227 -0.19 8.74 21.17
N GLU A 228 -0.53 7.49 20.89
CA GLU A 228 -1.26 7.08 19.68
C GLU A 228 -2.55 7.91 19.46
N GLY A 229 -3.33 8.11 20.53
CA GLY A 229 -4.55 8.94 20.46
C GLY A 229 -4.31 10.41 20.06
N THR A 230 -3.11 10.94 20.35
CA THR A 230 -2.71 12.29 19.91
C THR A 230 -2.36 12.31 18.43
N VAL A 231 -1.63 11.30 17.95
CA VAL A 231 -1.26 11.14 16.54
C VAL A 231 -2.52 11.00 15.68
N THR A 232 -3.45 10.14 16.08
CA THR A 232 -4.76 9.95 15.41
C THR A 232 -5.54 11.26 15.31
N ARG A 233 -5.61 12.06 16.39
CA ARG A 233 -6.29 13.38 16.36
C ARG A 233 -5.62 14.35 15.40
N ILE A 234 -4.29 14.36 15.33
CA ILE A 234 -3.54 15.21 14.38
C ILE A 234 -3.83 14.78 12.95
N ALA A 235 -3.81 13.47 12.67
CA ALA A 235 -4.11 12.89 11.36
C ALA A 235 -5.53 13.25 10.91
N GLN A 236 -6.53 13.01 11.76
CA GLN A 236 -7.93 13.37 11.51
C GLN A 236 -8.12 14.86 11.25
N THR A 237 -7.43 15.72 11.99
CA THR A 237 -7.50 17.17 11.83
C THR A 237 -6.93 17.61 10.48
N ARG A 238 -5.79 17.04 10.07
CA ARG A 238 -5.18 17.30 8.75
C ARG A 238 -6.10 16.83 7.62
N ALA A 239 -6.64 15.61 7.72
CA ALA A 239 -7.58 15.06 6.75
C ALA A 239 -8.79 16.01 6.56
N LYS A 240 -9.38 16.51 7.66
CA LYS A 240 -10.48 17.49 7.62
C LYS A 240 -10.11 18.81 6.94
N ILE A 241 -8.95 19.38 7.25
CA ILE A 241 -8.48 20.64 6.63
C ILE A 241 -8.29 20.47 5.12
N ILE A 242 -7.69 19.36 4.71
CA ILE A 242 -7.39 19.11 3.30
C ILE A 242 -8.68 18.81 2.52
N ALA A 243 -9.58 17.99 3.07
CA ALA A 243 -10.91 17.77 2.54
C ALA A 243 -11.68 19.08 2.33
N ALA A 244 -11.61 20.02 3.29
CA ALA A 244 -12.22 21.34 3.16
C ALA A 244 -11.60 22.19 2.04
N ARG A 245 -10.29 22.09 1.82
CA ARG A 245 -9.59 22.78 0.71
C ARG A 245 -9.95 22.18 -0.65
N ALA A 246 -10.05 20.86 -0.75
CA ALA A 246 -10.47 20.16 -1.97
C ALA A 246 -11.90 20.56 -2.38
N ARG A 247 -12.85 20.56 -1.42
CA ARG A 247 -14.23 21.03 -1.66
C ARG A 247 -14.32 22.48 -2.14
N ARG A 248 -13.42 23.36 -1.67
CA ARG A 248 -13.35 24.76 -2.15
C ARG A 248 -12.80 24.88 -3.57
N LYS A 249 -11.88 23.98 -3.97
CA LYS A 249 -11.35 23.95 -5.34
C LYS A 249 -12.36 23.38 -6.34
N SER A 250 -13.18 22.41 -5.93
CA SER A 250 -14.22 21.82 -6.79
C SER A 250 -15.48 22.68 -6.93
N ASN A 251 -15.67 23.69 -6.07
CA ASN A 251 -16.75 24.70 -6.16
C ASN A 251 -16.17 26.13 -6.28
N PRO A 252 -15.64 26.53 -7.46
CA PRO A 252 -15.07 27.87 -7.65
C PRO A 252 -16.11 29.00 -7.68
N THR A 253 -17.41 28.71 -7.72
CA THR A 253 -18.49 29.70 -7.66
C THR A 253 -19.33 29.52 -6.40
N GLY A 254 -19.01 30.32 -5.38
CA GLY A 254 -20.03 30.73 -4.41
C GLY A 254 -21.05 31.60 -5.11
N GLN A 255 -22.11 31.00 -5.66
CA GLN A 255 -23.35 31.73 -5.87
C GLN A 255 -23.95 32.00 -4.48
N LEU A 256 -23.80 33.25 -4.04
CA LEU A 256 -24.66 33.84 -3.03
C LEU A 256 -26.10 33.75 -3.58
N ALA A 257 -26.94 33.00 -2.87
CA ALA A 257 -28.39 33.21 -2.87
C ALA A 257 -28.72 34.12 -1.69
#